data_AF-A0A3D0XS88-F1
#
_entry.id   AF-A0A3D0XS88-F1
#
_cell.length_a   1.000
_cell.length_b   1.000
_cell.length_c   1.000
_cell.angle_alpha   90.00
_cell.angle_beta   90.00
_cell.angle_gamma   90.00
#
_symmetry.space_group_name_H-M   'P 1'
#
loop_
_entity.id
_entity.type
_entity.pdbx_description
1 polymer ?
#
loop_
_entity_poly.entity_id
_entity_poly.type
_entity_poly.pdbx_seq_one_letter_code
_entity_poly.pdbx_strand_id
1 'polypeptide(L)'
;MDANKQKIITERIKRTISALEKNHIKASYAPTKSDAVKQAEQLLTAGCTIGSGGSVTLTESGVMDLMKSSRYHYIDRSKGEKELCQAHNADVFFMSSNAITENGELYNVDGNCNRVSALAHGPKKVVI
;
A
#
# COMPACT_ATOMS: atom_id res chain seq x y z
N MET A 1 6.27 -26.38 -4.02
CA MET A 1 7.52 -25.76 -3.50
C MET A 1 8.06 -26.65 -2.40
N ASP A 2 9.37 -26.85 -2.30
CA ASP A 2 9.98 -27.69 -1.24
C ASP A 2 9.67 -27.11 0.16
N ALA A 3 9.37 -27.96 1.14
CA ALA A 3 9.04 -27.57 2.51
C ALA A 3 10.12 -26.67 3.16
N ASN A 4 11.39 -26.90 2.84
CA ASN A 4 12.50 -26.09 3.33
C ASN A 4 12.47 -24.68 2.74
N LYS A 5 12.13 -24.54 1.45
CA LYS A 5 11.98 -23.23 0.80
C LYS A 5 10.84 -22.43 1.42
N GLN A 6 9.71 -23.09 1.72
CA GLN A 6 8.58 -22.44 2.39
C GLN A 6 8.97 -21.95 3.79
N LYS A 7 9.71 -22.77 4.54
CA LYS A 7 10.21 -22.39 5.87
C LYS A 7 11.12 -21.17 5.80
N ILE A 8 12.09 -21.15 4.87
CA ILE A 8 13.00 -20.01 4.69
C ILE A 8 12.22 -18.73 4.36
N ILE A 9 11.26 -18.78 3.43
CA ILE A 9 10.44 -17.61 3.06
C ILE A 9 9.64 -17.12 4.26
N THR A 10 9.04 -18.03 5.03
CA THR A 10 8.26 -17.69 6.22
C THR A 10 9.10 -16.98 7.28
N GLU A 11 10.30 -17.47 7.56
CA GLU A 11 11.21 -16.82 8.52
C GLU A 11 11.73 -15.46 8.02
N ARG A 12 11.97 -15.32 6.71
CA ARG A 12 12.30 -14.03 6.09
C ARG A 12 11.17 -13.02 6.28
N ILE A 13 9.92 -13.40 5.98
CA ILE A 13 8.74 -12.54 6.17
C ILE A 13 8.63 -12.09 7.62
N LYS A 14 8.78 -13.00 8.60
CA LYS A 14 8.71 -12.66 10.03
C LYS A 14 9.77 -11.64 10.44
N ARG A 15 11.02 -11.81 10.00
CA ARG A 15 12.09 -10.84 10.29
C ARG A 15 11.80 -9.48 9.67
N THR A 16 11.35 -9.45 8.41
CA THR A 16 11.01 -8.20 7.73
C THR A 16 9.87 -7.47 8.44
N ILE A 17 8.81 -8.17 8.85
CA ILE A 17 7.71 -7.58 9.62
C ILE A 17 8.23 -6.99 10.93
N SER A 18 9.03 -7.75 11.69
CA SER A 18 9.60 -7.25 12.94
C SER A 18 10.52 -6.03 12.73
N ALA A 19 11.28 -5.97 11.63
CA ALA A 19 12.12 -4.83 11.31
C ALA A 19 11.30 -3.59 10.91
N LEU A 20 10.22 -3.76 10.14
CA LEU A 20 9.26 -2.68 9.84
C LEU A 20 8.62 -2.13 11.10
N GLU A 21 8.19 -3.01 12.03
CA GLU A 21 7.58 -2.60 13.29
C GLU A 21 8.54 -1.80 14.18
N LYS A 22 9.83 -2.15 14.20
CA LYS A 22 10.87 -1.36 14.88
C LYS A 22 11.03 0.04 14.29
N ASN A 23 10.73 0.20 13.00
CA ASN A 23 10.70 1.49 12.30
C ASN A 23 9.31 2.15 12.37
N HIS A 24 8.43 1.71 13.28
CA HIS A 24 7.08 2.20 13.48
C HIS A 24 6.13 2.01 12.28
N ILE A 25 6.45 1.08 11.38
CA ILE A 25 5.60 0.70 10.25
C ILE A 25 4.86 -0.58 10.62
N LYS A 26 3.54 -0.50 10.79
CA LYS A 26 2.71 -1.69 11.00
C LYS A 26 2.69 -2.54 9.75
N ALA A 27 2.95 -3.84 9.88
CA ALA A 27 3.01 -4.76 8.76
C ALA A 27 2.21 -6.04 9.03
N SER A 28 1.62 -6.59 7.98
CA SER A 28 0.93 -7.87 8.00
C SER A 28 1.27 -8.66 6.74
N TYR A 29 1.10 -9.98 6.82
CA TYR A 29 1.30 -10.86 5.67
C TYR A 29 -0.05 -11.35 5.15
N ALA A 30 -0.25 -11.26 3.84
CA ALA A 30 -1.38 -11.83 3.11
C ALA A 30 -0.87 -12.95 2.20
N PRO A 31 -1.19 -14.24 2.49
CA PRO A 31 -0.73 -15.36 1.68
C PRO A 31 -1.31 -15.37 0.26
N THR A 32 -2.50 -14.79 0.08
CA THR A 32 -3.21 -14.75 -1.20
C THR A 32 -3.67 -13.33 -1.55
N LYS A 33 -3.95 -13.09 -2.83
CA LYS A 33 -4.56 -11.84 -3.31
C LYS A 33 -5.88 -11.53 -2.59
N SER A 34 -6.71 -12.55 -2.36
CA SER A 34 -7.99 -12.39 -1.64
C SER A 34 -7.79 -11.93 -0.21
N ASP A 35 -6.77 -12.47 0.48
CA ASP A 35 -6.44 -12.04 1.84
C ASP A 35 -5.93 -10.59 1.86
N ALA A 36 -5.17 -10.18 0.84
CA ALA A 36 -4.71 -8.79 0.71
C ALA A 36 -5.89 -7.83 0.53
N VAL A 37 -6.87 -8.17 -0.30
CA VAL A 37 -8.11 -7.37 -0.49
C VAL A 37 -8.89 -7.27 0.82
N LYS A 38 -9.06 -8.38 1.54
CA LYS A 38 -9.75 -8.38 2.86
C LYS A 38 -9.03 -7.53 3.89
N GLN A 39 -7.71 -7.62 3.96
CA GLN A 39 -6.91 -6.80 4.88
C GLN A 39 -6.97 -5.32 4.49
N ALA A 40 -6.89 -4.98 3.20
CA ALA A 40 -7.04 -3.62 2.72
C ALA A 40 -8.42 -3.04 3.07
N GLU A 41 -9.49 -3.82 2.95
CA GLU A 41 -10.84 -3.43 3.31
C GLU A 41 -10.97 -3.10 4.81
N GLN A 42 -10.34 -3.89 5.69
CA GLN A 42 -10.32 -3.64 7.14
C GLN A 42 -9.59 -2.34 7.52
N LEU A 43 -8.76 -1.82 6.63
CA LEU A 43 -8.07 -0.54 6.81
C LEU A 43 -8.93 0.66 6.36
N LEU A 44 -10.08 0.44 5.76
CA LEU A 44 -10.93 1.50 5.21
C LEU A 44 -12.20 1.68 6.03
N THR A 45 -12.71 2.91 6.02
CA THR A 45 -14.04 3.24 6.56
C THR A 45 -14.95 3.56 5.38
N ALA A 46 -16.20 3.11 5.43
CA ALA A 46 -17.17 3.45 4.39
C ALA A 46 -17.30 4.98 4.22
N GLY A 47 -17.34 5.44 2.98
CA GLY A 47 -17.39 6.85 2.63
C GLY A 47 -16.05 7.61 2.70
N CYS A 48 -14.95 6.98 3.14
CA CYS A 48 -13.66 7.65 3.15
C CYS A 48 -13.18 8.00 1.74
N THR A 49 -12.42 9.09 1.66
CA THR A 49 -11.73 9.52 0.44
C THR A 49 -10.42 8.75 0.30
N ILE A 50 -10.23 8.12 -0.85
CA ILE A 50 -9.07 7.28 -1.11
C ILE A 50 -8.26 7.89 -2.26
N GLY A 51 -7.00 8.17 -1.98
CA GLY A 51 -5.99 8.51 -2.99
C GLY A 51 -5.11 7.29 -3.27
N SER A 52 -4.47 7.26 -4.44
CA SER A 52 -3.43 6.28 -4.71
C SER A 52 -2.32 6.79 -5.62
N GLY A 53 -1.10 6.34 -5.37
CA GLY A 53 0.00 6.46 -6.32
C GLY A 53 -0.16 5.53 -7.53
N GLY A 54 0.82 5.56 -8.44
CA GLY A 54 0.91 4.52 -9.48
C GLY A 54 1.32 3.18 -8.88
N SER A 55 0.52 2.14 -9.06
CA SER A 55 0.86 0.79 -8.59
C SER A 55 0.21 -0.29 -9.45
N VAL A 56 1.05 -1.12 -10.07
CA VAL A 56 0.60 -2.33 -10.78
C VAL A 56 0.11 -3.38 -9.76
N THR A 57 0.73 -3.45 -8.58
CA THR A 57 0.35 -4.36 -7.49
C THR A 57 -1.09 -4.14 -7.03
N LEU A 58 -1.54 -2.88 -6.90
CA LEU A 58 -2.93 -2.59 -6.54
C LEU A 58 -3.92 -3.14 -7.58
N THR A 59 -3.58 -3.03 -8.86
CA THR A 59 -4.38 -3.59 -9.96
C THR A 59 -4.35 -5.12 -9.94
N GLU A 60 -3.16 -5.73 -9.89
CA GLU A 60 -3.01 -7.19 -9.97
C GLU A 60 -3.55 -7.94 -8.75
N SER A 61 -3.60 -7.30 -7.58
CA SER A 61 -4.15 -7.86 -6.35
C SER A 61 -5.69 -7.75 -6.27
N GLY A 62 -6.31 -6.87 -7.06
CA GLY A 62 -7.73 -6.54 -6.97
C GLY A 62 -8.07 -5.47 -5.93
N VAL A 63 -7.08 -4.92 -5.22
CA VAL A 63 -7.29 -3.82 -4.26
C VAL A 63 -7.76 -2.55 -4.98
N MET A 64 -7.32 -2.33 -6.23
CA MET A 64 -7.80 -1.21 -7.04
C MET A 64 -9.31 -1.25 -7.27
N ASP A 65 -9.87 -2.43 -7.53
CA ASP A 65 -11.31 -2.59 -7.74
C ASP A 65 -12.11 -2.36 -6.44
N LEU A 66 -11.57 -2.82 -5.31
CA LEU A 66 -12.11 -2.50 -3.99
C LEU A 66 -12.20 -0.99 -3.76
N MET A 67 -11.11 -0.26 -4.01
CA MET A 67 -11.06 1.20 -3.82
C MET A 67 -12.05 1.93 -4.73
N LYS A 68 -12.23 1.45 -5.98
CA LYS A 68 -13.15 2.03 -6.96
C LYS A 68 -14.62 1.64 -6.75
N SER A 69 -14.93 0.78 -5.78
CA SER A 69 -16.32 0.42 -5.47
C SER A 69 -17.12 1.64 -4.97
N SER A 70 -18.45 1.56 -5.08
CA SER A 70 -19.36 2.63 -4.66
C SER A 70 -19.34 2.93 -3.15
N ARG A 71 -18.58 2.17 -2.36
CA ARG A 71 -18.45 2.33 -0.91
C ARG A 71 -17.49 3.44 -0.52
N TYR A 72 -16.63 3.90 -1.43
CA TYR A 72 -15.56 4.86 -1.15
C TYR A 72 -15.55 5.99 -2.16
N HIS A 73 -14.84 7.07 -1.84
CA HIS A 73 -14.63 8.19 -2.75
C HIS A 73 -13.21 8.12 -3.31
N TYR A 74 -13.04 7.35 -4.39
CA TYR A 74 -11.75 7.18 -5.03
C TYR A 74 -11.39 8.37 -5.93
N ILE A 75 -10.22 8.95 -5.70
CA ILE A 75 -9.69 10.03 -6.52
C ILE A 75 -8.83 9.45 -7.63
N ASP A 76 -9.32 9.58 -8.86
CA ASP A 76 -8.61 9.11 -10.05
C ASP A 76 -7.57 10.12 -10.54
N ARG A 77 -6.32 9.91 -10.14
CA ARG A 77 -5.17 10.76 -10.52
C ARG A 77 -4.90 10.82 -12.04
N SER A 78 -5.47 9.91 -12.85
CA SER A 78 -5.25 9.93 -14.29
C SER A 78 -5.98 11.09 -14.98
N LYS A 79 -6.93 11.72 -14.30
CA LYS A 79 -7.73 12.84 -14.81
C LYS A 79 -6.94 14.15 -14.87
N GLY A 80 -5.87 14.30 -14.09
CA GLY A 80 -5.02 15.48 -14.14
C GLY A 80 -4.29 15.78 -12.85
N GLU A 81 -3.56 16.90 -12.88
CA GLU A 81 -2.78 17.41 -11.74
C GLU A 81 -3.68 17.80 -10.56
N LYS A 82 -4.89 18.31 -10.82
CA LYS A 82 -5.86 18.66 -9.78
C LYS A 82 -6.20 17.45 -8.91
N GLU A 83 -6.52 16.32 -9.53
CA GLU A 83 -6.83 15.08 -8.85
C GLU A 83 -5.61 14.50 -8.13
N LEU A 84 -4.41 14.69 -8.67
CA LEU A 84 -3.17 14.32 -7.98
C LEU A 84 -3.02 15.09 -6.65
N CYS A 85 -3.22 16.41 -6.68
CA CYS A 85 -3.20 17.26 -5.49
C CYS A 85 -4.33 16.92 -4.50
N GLN A 86 -5.51 16.55 -5.00
CA GLN A 86 -6.61 16.09 -4.15
C GLN A 86 -6.29 14.75 -3.49
N ALA A 87 -5.70 13.80 -4.21
CA ALA A 87 -5.33 12.49 -3.69
C ALA A 87 -4.29 12.60 -2.55
N HIS A 88 -3.43 13.61 -2.60
CA HIS A 88 -2.48 13.92 -1.52
C HIS A 88 -3.17 14.36 -0.21
N ASN A 89 -4.41 14.83 -0.28
CA ASN A 89 -5.22 15.22 0.88
C ASN A 89 -6.35 14.21 1.20
N ALA A 90 -6.26 12.99 0.66
CA ALA A 90 -7.22 11.93 0.94
C ALA A 90 -7.19 11.51 2.43
N ASP A 91 -8.20 10.75 2.87
CA ASP A 91 -8.19 10.16 4.23
C ASP A 91 -7.18 9.01 4.31
N VAL A 92 -7.11 8.21 3.24
CA VAL A 92 -6.20 7.08 3.09
C VAL A 92 -5.51 7.14 1.73
N PHE A 93 -4.19 6.95 1.71
CA PHE A 93 -3.40 6.87 0.49
C PHE A 93 -2.82 5.47 0.29
N PHE A 94 -3.08 4.87 -0.86
CA PHE A 94 -2.45 3.60 -1.24
C PHE A 94 -1.27 3.83 -2.20
N MET A 95 -0.15 3.17 -1.94
CA MET A 95 0.96 3.10 -2.87
C MET A 95 1.58 1.72 -2.83
N SER A 96 2.62 1.50 -3.63
CA SER A 96 3.51 0.35 -3.47
C SER A 96 4.93 0.84 -3.30
N SER A 97 5.77 0.00 -2.68
CA SER A 97 7.22 0.17 -2.65
C SER A 97 7.88 -0.55 -3.84
N ASN A 98 8.97 -0.01 -4.37
CA ASN A 98 9.74 -0.72 -5.40
C ASN A 98 10.47 -1.93 -4.78
N ALA A 99 10.93 -1.79 -3.54
CA ALA A 99 11.40 -2.91 -2.72
C ALA A 99 11.18 -2.63 -1.23
N ILE A 100 11.14 -3.71 -0.44
CA ILE A 100 11.16 -3.66 1.03
C ILE A 100 12.34 -4.52 1.48
N THR A 101 13.27 -3.93 2.23
CA THR A 101 14.47 -4.65 2.71
C THR A 101 14.12 -5.49 3.94
N GLU A 102 14.90 -6.55 4.21
CA GLU A 102 14.75 -7.34 5.46
C GLU A 102 15.12 -6.52 6.71
N ASN A 103 15.73 -5.34 6.54
CA ASN A 103 16.01 -4.36 7.60
C ASN A 103 14.83 -3.39 7.85
N GLY A 104 13.71 -3.56 7.16
CA GLY A 104 12.51 -2.74 7.36
C GLY A 104 12.57 -1.38 6.68
N GLU A 105 13.28 -1.26 5.56
CA GLU A 105 13.38 -0.02 4.80
C GLU A 105 12.53 -0.10 3.52
N LEU A 106 11.94 1.03 3.14
CA LEU A 106 11.17 1.17 1.92
C LEU A 106 12.02 1.83 0.85
N TYR A 107 12.27 1.13 -0.26
CA TYR A 107 12.95 1.68 -1.42
C TYR A 107 11.95 2.16 -2.46
N ASN A 108 11.91 3.46 -2.71
CA ASN A 108 10.99 4.10 -3.65
C ASN A 108 11.76 4.97 -4.65
N VAL A 109 11.58 4.72 -5.94
CA VAL A 109 12.10 5.56 -7.03
C VAL A 109 10.92 6.29 -7.66
N ASP A 110 10.87 7.61 -7.51
CA ASP A 110 9.67 8.38 -7.83
C ASP A 110 9.99 9.61 -8.69
N GLY A 111 9.61 9.56 -9.98
CA GLY A 111 9.95 10.60 -10.94
C GLY A 111 9.24 11.94 -10.69
N ASN A 112 7.96 11.89 -10.33
CA ASN A 112 7.15 13.09 -10.04
C ASN A 112 6.95 13.29 -8.53
N CYS A 113 7.66 12.53 -7.70
CA CYS A 113 7.58 12.57 -6.24
C CYS A 113 6.16 12.43 -5.67
N ASN A 114 5.22 11.80 -6.37
CA ASN A 114 3.81 11.73 -5.93
C ASN A 114 3.55 10.66 -4.85
N ARG A 115 4.37 9.62 -4.78
CA ARG A 115 4.33 8.58 -3.74
C ARG A 115 5.19 8.99 -2.54
N VAL A 116 6.43 9.43 -2.78
CA VAL A 116 7.36 9.78 -1.70
C VAL A 116 6.85 11.02 -0.94
N SER A 117 6.31 12.03 -1.63
CA SER A 117 5.67 13.17 -0.94
C SER A 117 4.47 12.73 -0.11
N ALA A 118 3.61 11.85 -0.64
CA ALA A 118 2.43 11.36 0.08
C ALA A 118 2.82 10.54 1.33
N LEU A 119 3.89 9.74 1.22
CA LEU A 119 4.44 8.97 2.33
C LEU A 119 5.02 9.88 3.43
N ALA A 120 5.73 10.95 3.07
CA ALA A 120 6.40 11.83 4.01
C ALA A 120 5.49 12.88 4.64
N HIS A 121 4.59 13.48 3.85
CA HIS A 121 3.79 14.65 4.23
C HIS A 121 2.33 14.60 3.78
N GLY A 122 1.89 13.48 3.20
CA GLY A 122 0.51 13.33 2.72
C GLY A 122 -0.46 12.90 3.81
N PRO A 123 -1.43 12.03 3.47
CA PRO A 123 -2.50 11.63 4.39
C PRO A 123 -1.99 11.03 5.69
N LYS A 124 -2.78 11.19 6.75
CA LYS A 124 -2.50 10.58 8.08
C LYS A 124 -2.36 9.05 8.01
N LYS A 125 -2.98 8.41 7.01
CA LYS A 125 -2.89 6.98 6.79
C LYS A 125 -2.38 6.68 5.38
N VAL A 126 -1.19 6.09 5.31
CA VAL A 126 -0.60 5.58 4.08
C VAL A 126 -0.49 4.06 4.17
N VAL A 127 -0.96 3.36 3.15
CA VAL A 127 -0.90 1.91 3.00
C VAL A 127 0.01 1.58 1.82
N ILE A 128 0.98 0.71 2.03
CA ILE A 128 2.07 0.38 1.07
C ILE A 128 1.97 -1.09 0.67
#